data_AF-A0AAE5QG40-F1
#
_entry.id   AF-A0AAE5QG40-F1
#
_cell.length_a   1.000
_cell.length_b   1.000
_cell.length_c   1.000
_cell.angle_alpha   90.00
_cell.angle_beta   90.00
_cell.angle_gamma   90.00
#
_symmetry.space_group_name_H-M   'P 1'
#
loop_
_entity.id
_entity.type
_entity.pdbx_description
1 polymer ?
#
loop_
_entity_poly.entity_id
_entity_poly.type
_entity_poly.pdbx_seq_one_letter_code
_entity_poly.pdbx_strand_id
1 'polypeptide(L)'
;MKVVFQSKFYTLYQSDKEKCHYLDMNQKTIKLSFCQLLALRNKVQNISIENHFDSDLNKHGFEVLMLCNKEHLFILNTIELLDLKTLVDYSFISLDIDHIVTTS
;
A
#
# COMPACT_ATOMS: atom_id res chain seq x y z
N MET A 1 -5.18 1.92 17.68
CA MET A 1 -4.74 2.00 16.29
C MET A 1 -5.14 3.37 15.78
N LYS A 2 -4.20 4.14 15.25
CA LYS A 2 -4.42 5.46 14.65
C LYS A 2 -4.54 5.27 13.13
N VAL A 3 -5.49 5.94 12.49
CA VAL A 3 -5.54 5.98 11.01
C VAL A 3 -4.40 6.87 10.54
N VAL A 4 -3.54 6.33 9.68
CA VAL A 4 -2.48 7.11 9.01
C VAL A 4 -3.09 7.78 7.79
N PHE A 5 -3.73 6.98 6.94
CA PHE A 5 -4.39 7.48 5.74
C PHE A 5 -5.46 6.50 5.28
N GLN A 6 -6.52 7.02 4.65
CA GLN A 6 -7.62 6.24 4.09
C GLN A 6 -7.85 6.69 2.65
N SER A 7 -7.82 5.74 1.73
CA SER A 7 -8.17 5.91 0.32
C SER A 7 -9.57 5.36 0.05
N LYS A 8 -9.94 5.18 -1.23
CA LYS A 8 -11.28 4.70 -1.58
C LYS A 8 -11.49 3.24 -1.20
N PHE A 9 -10.49 2.38 -1.42
CA PHE A 9 -10.59 0.94 -1.19
C PHE A 9 -9.81 0.47 0.04
N TYR A 10 -8.83 1.27 0.50
CA TYR A 10 -7.85 0.82 1.49
C TYR A 10 -7.70 1.79 2.65
N THR A 11 -7.28 1.27 3.79
CA THR A 11 -6.94 2.09 4.95
C THR A 11 -5.64 1.59 5.57
N LEU A 12 -4.72 2.51 5.85
CA LEU A 12 -3.51 2.22 6.61
C LEU A 12 -3.67 2.71 8.04
N TYR A 13 -3.42 1.81 8.98
CA TYR A 13 -3.40 2.12 10.41
C TYR A 13 -1.99 1.95 10.97
N GLN A 14 -1.68 2.72 12.01
CA GLN A 14 -0.49 2.59 12.83
C GLN A 14 -0.86 2.18 14.25
N SER A 15 -0.05 1.30 14.84
CA SER A 15 -0.15 0.92 16.24
C SER A 15 1.15 1.27 16.96
N ASP A 16 1.14 2.33 17.75
CA ASP A 16 2.32 2.75 18.51
C ASP A 16 2.71 1.73 19.58
N LYS A 17 1.72 1.03 20.15
CA LYS A 17 1.93 -0.04 21.14
C LYS A 17 2.68 -1.23 20.55
N GLU A 18 2.34 -1.64 19.33
CA GLU A 18 2.91 -2.81 18.67
C GLU A 18 4.04 -2.46 17.70
N LYS A 19 4.32 -1.17 17.51
CA LYS A 19 5.31 -0.64 16.54
C LYS A 19 5.15 -1.25 15.14
N CYS A 20 3.89 -1.39 14.70
CA CYS A 20 3.55 -1.99 13.42
C CYS A 20 2.43 -1.23 12.72
N HIS A 21 2.26 -1.55 11.45
CA HIS A 21 1.23 -0.99 10.59
C HIS A 21 0.22 -2.07 10.22
N TYR A 22 -1.02 -1.66 9.98
CA TYR A 22 -2.05 -2.55 9.48
C TYR A 22 -2.60 -1.99 8.19
N LEU A 23 -2.48 -2.76 7.11
CA LEU A 23 -3.10 -2.45 5.83
C LEU A 23 -4.42 -3.19 5.75
N ASP A 24 -5.51 -2.44 5.75
CA ASP A 24 -6.85 -2.97 5.55
C ASP A 24 -7.23 -2.86 4.08
N MET A 25 -7.49 -4.02 3.49
CA MET A 25 -7.91 -4.19 2.10
C MET A 25 -9.40 -4.54 1.93
N ASN A 26 -10.25 -4.11 2.87
CA ASN A 26 -11.70 -4.35 2.93
C ASN A 26 -12.10 -5.82 3.17
N GLN A 27 -11.37 -6.77 2.59
CA GLN A 27 -11.56 -8.22 2.77
C GLN A 27 -10.58 -8.80 3.79
N LYS A 28 -9.44 -8.15 4.00
CA LYS A 28 -8.35 -8.65 4.83
C LYS A 28 -7.54 -7.51 5.41
N THR A 29 -7.24 -7.60 6.70
CA THR A 29 -6.26 -6.73 7.36
C THR A 29 -4.94 -7.46 7.50
N ILE A 30 -3.86 -6.83 7.07
CA ILE A 30 -2.51 -7.38 7.07
C ILE A 30 -1.67 -6.61 8.06
N LYS A 31 -1.00 -7.32 8.97
CA LYS A 31 0.01 -6.71 9.85
C LYS A 31 1.34 -6.61 9.10
N LEU A 32 1.90 -5.40 9.05
CA LEU A 32 3.15 -5.06 8.38
C LEU A 32 4.13 -4.45 9.38
N SER A 33 5.36 -4.97 9.42
CA SER A 33 6.48 -4.22 9.99
C SER A 33 6.80 -3.00 9.11
N PHE A 34 7.54 -2.02 9.64
CA PHE A 34 7.96 -0.87 8.84
C PHE A 34 8.75 -1.26 7.59
N CYS A 35 9.65 -2.25 7.69
CA CYS A 35 10.39 -2.77 6.54
C CYS A 35 9.47 -3.40 5.48
N GLN A 36 8.41 -4.11 5.90
CA GLN A 36 7.43 -4.68 4.98
C GLN A 36 6.58 -3.60 4.31
N LEU A 37 6.24 -2.52 5.03
CA LEU A 37 5.58 -1.35 4.47
C LEU A 37 6.48 -0.63 3.44
N LEU A 38 7.78 -0.51 3.71
CA LEU A 38 8.75 0.04 2.77
C LEU A 38 8.90 -0.84 1.51
N ALA A 39 8.94 -2.16 1.70
CA ALA A 39 8.96 -3.10 0.58
C ALA A 39 7.68 -3.01 -0.28
N LEU A 40 6.52 -2.84 0.36
CA LEU A 40 5.25 -2.56 -0.33
C LEU A 40 5.37 -1.29 -1.17
N ARG A 41 5.88 -0.19 -0.59
CA ARG A 41 6.07 1.07 -1.33
C ARG A 41 6.90 0.90 -2.57
N ASN A 42 8.09 0.31 -2.44
CA ASN A 42 8.99 0.09 -3.58
C ASN A 42 8.33 -0.77 -4.66
N LYS A 43 7.62 -1.84 -4.25
CA LYS A 43 6.95 -2.73 -5.19
C LYS A 43 5.82 -2.01 -5.93
N VAL A 44 4.98 -1.28 -5.21
CA VAL A 44 3.84 -0.54 -5.77
C VAL A 44 4.29 0.58 -6.70
N GLN A 45 5.36 1.31 -6.35
CA GLN A 45 5.90 2.37 -7.19
C GLN A 45 6.52 1.83 -8.49
N ASN A 46 7.17 0.67 -8.46
CA ASN A 46 7.78 0.04 -9.64
C ASN A 46 6.77 -0.55 -10.65
N ILE A 47 5.49 -0.68 -10.30
CA ILE A 47 4.48 -1.17 -11.24
C ILE A 47 4.20 -0.07 -12.28
N SER A 48 4.48 -0.36 -13.55
CA SER A 48 4.16 0.52 -14.67
C SER A 48 2.66 0.47 -14.96
N ILE A 49 1.98 1.59 -14.70
CA ILE A 49 0.55 1.73 -14.96
C ILE A 49 0.28 1.71 -16.47
N GLU A 50 1.21 2.22 -17.28
CA GLU A 50 1.07 2.27 -18.74
C GLU A 50 0.85 0.88 -19.33
N ASN A 51 1.50 -0.14 -18.75
CA ASN A 51 1.36 -1.52 -19.19
C ASN A 51 -0.07 -2.06 -19.03
N HIS A 52 -0.90 -1.48 -18.15
CA HIS A 52 -2.31 -1.87 -18.00
C HIS A 52 -3.21 -1.37 -19.14
N PHE A 53 -2.74 -0.41 -19.92
CA PHE A 53 -3.48 0.17 -21.05
C PHE A 53 -2.99 -0.34 -22.40
N ASP A 54 -1.84 -1.02 -22.42
CA ASP A 54 -1.32 -1.70 -23.60
C ASP A 54 -1.97 -3.08 -23.73
N SER A 55 -2.80 -3.24 -24.77
CA SER A 55 -3.52 -4.48 -25.06
C SER A 55 -2.62 -5.67 -25.37
N ASP A 56 -1.37 -5.41 -25.80
CA ASP A 56 -0.40 -6.46 -26.14
C ASP A 56 0.38 -6.94 -24.90
N LEU A 57 0.48 -6.11 -23.85
CA LEU A 57 1.19 -6.43 -22.60
C LEU A 57 0.25 -6.89 -21.47
N ASN A 58 -0.92 -6.26 -21.30
CA ASN A 58 -1.88 -6.62 -20.25
C ASN A 58 -3.32 -6.45 -20.74
N LYS A 59 -3.77 -7.39 -21.56
CA LYS A 59 -5.12 -7.41 -22.16
C LYS A 59 -6.29 -7.31 -21.17
N HIS A 60 -6.06 -7.63 -19.89
CA HIS A 60 -7.10 -7.64 -18.85
C HIS A 60 -6.90 -6.58 -17.76
N GLY A 61 -5.79 -5.83 -17.77
CA GLY A 61 -5.54 -4.75 -16.81
C GLY A 61 -5.44 -5.21 -15.35
N PHE A 62 -4.94 -6.43 -15.11
CA PHE A 62 -4.75 -6.97 -13.75
C PHE A 62 -3.28 -7.04 -13.38
N GLU A 63 -2.99 -6.78 -12.10
CA GLU A 63 -1.66 -6.89 -11.52
C GLU A 63 -1.67 -7.86 -10.34
N VAL A 64 -0.64 -8.69 -10.24
CA VAL A 64 -0.48 -9.65 -9.14
C VAL A 64 0.53 -9.12 -8.13
N LEU A 65 0.03 -8.70 -6.96
CA LEU A 65 0.86 -8.19 -5.88
C LEU A 65 1.05 -9.26 -4.79
N MET A 66 2.29 -9.72 -4.62
CA MET A 66 2.68 -10.56 -3.48
C MET A 66 3.39 -9.73 -2.39
N LEU A 67 3.01 -9.92 -1.12
CA LEU A 67 3.58 -9.25 0.05
C LEU A 67 4.01 -10.26 1.13
N CYS A 68 4.77 -9.78 2.12
CA CYS A 68 5.22 -10.54 3.30
C CYS A 68 5.80 -11.92 2.94
N ASN A 69 6.90 -11.97 2.18
CA ASN A 69 7.54 -13.24 1.79
C ASN A 69 6.60 -14.24 1.09
N LYS A 70 5.65 -13.74 0.28
CA LYS A 70 4.63 -14.53 -0.46
C LYS A 70 3.50 -15.10 0.41
N GLU A 71 3.35 -14.66 1.66
CA GLU A 71 2.22 -15.05 2.51
C GLU A 71 0.88 -14.44 2.06
N HIS A 72 0.93 -13.33 1.33
CA HIS A 72 -0.26 -12.62 0.88
C HIS A 72 -0.16 -12.34 -0.62
N LEU A 73 -1.19 -12.73 -1.36
CA LEU A 73 -1.33 -12.53 -2.79
C LEU A 73 -2.62 -11.76 -3.06
N PHE A 74 -2.52 -10.71 -3.86
CA PHE A 74 -3.62 -9.87 -4.29
C PHE A 74 -3.63 -9.79 -5.80
N ILE A 75 -4.82 -9.84 -6.38
CA ILE A 75 -5.05 -9.53 -7.79
C ILE A 75 -5.78 -8.20 -7.80
N LEU A 76 -5.14 -7.19 -8.35
CA LEU A 76 -5.64 -5.82 -8.36
C LEU A 76 -6.00 -5.45 -9.79
N ASN A 77 -7.18 -4.86 -9.99
CA ASN A 77 -7.46 -4.17 -11.24
C ASN A 77 -6.74 -2.80 -11.29
N THR A 78 -6.77 -2.15 -12.45
CA THR A 78 -6.13 -0.84 -12.64
C THR A 78 -6.56 0.23 -11.62
N ILE A 79 -7.85 0.28 -11.26
CA ILE A 79 -8.39 1.28 -10.33
C ILE A 79 -7.90 1.00 -8.90
N GLU A 80 -7.95 -0.27 -8.50
CA GLU A 80 -7.42 -0.74 -7.22
C GLU A 80 -5.92 -0.46 -7.09
N LEU A 81 -5.14 -0.71 -8.14
CA LEU A 81 -3.72 -0.41 -8.16
C LEU A 81 -3.44 1.10 -8.03
N LEU A 82 -4.20 1.95 -8.73
CA LEU A 82 -4.10 3.40 -8.63
C LEU A 82 -4.42 3.90 -7.22
N ASP A 83 -5.46 3.36 -6.60
CA ASP A 83 -5.84 3.69 -5.23
C ASP A 83 -4.78 3.21 -4.23
N LEU A 84 -4.16 2.05 -4.46
CA LEU A 84 -3.06 1.54 -3.63
C LEU A 84 -1.80 2.42 -3.74
N LYS A 85 -1.44 2.86 -4.95
CA LYS A 85 -0.34 3.81 -5.15
C LYS A 85 -0.58 5.10 -4.36
N THR A 86 -1.79 5.65 -4.49
CA THR A 86 -2.23 6.84 -3.76
C THR A 86 -2.13 6.62 -2.24
N LEU A 87 -2.69 5.52 -1.73
CA LEU A 87 -2.65 5.18 -0.31
C LEU A 87 -1.22 5.18 0.22
N VAL A 88 -0.31 4.49 -0.49
CA VAL A 88 1.09 4.37 -0.10
C VAL A 88 1.75 5.75 -0.08
N ASP A 89 1.63 6.54 -1.14
CA ASP A 89 2.31 7.83 -1.24
C ASP A 89 1.88 8.79 -0.12
N TYR A 90 0.57 8.94 0.10
CA TYR A 90 0.05 9.81 1.18
C TYR A 90 0.32 9.26 2.58
N SER A 91 0.37 7.93 2.75
CA SER A 91 0.73 7.33 4.03
C SER A 91 2.15 7.70 4.44
N PHE A 92 3.12 7.62 3.52
CA PHE A 92 4.51 7.98 3.82
C PHE A 92 4.67 9.48 4.08
N ILE A 93 3.94 10.34 3.37
CA ILE A 93 3.90 11.78 3.67
C ILE A 93 3.37 12.02 5.09
N SER A 94 2.29 11.34 5.50
CA SER A 94 1.72 11.49 6.84
C SER A 94 2.67 10.99 7.92
N LEU A 95 3.38 9.89 7.68
CA LEU A 95 4.38 9.35 8.62
C LEU A 95 5.56 10.31 8.78
N ASP A 96 6.07 10.88 7.68
CA ASP A 96 7.18 11.85 7.71
C ASP A 96 6.79 13.11 8.48
N ILE A 97 5.57 13.62 8.28
CA ILE A 97 5.06 14.80 9.02
C ILE A 97 4.97 14.48 10.52
N ASP A 98 4.43 13.32 10.91
CA ASP A 98 4.34 12.91 12.31
C ASP A 98 5.74 12.87 12.97
N HIS A 99 6.78 12.43 12.23
CA HIS A 99 8.17 12.46 12.72
C HIS A 99 8.70 13.88 12.94
N ILE A 100 8.42 14.82 12.03
CA ILE A 100 8.85 16.22 12.13
C ILE A 100 8.15 16.93 13.30
N VAL A 101 6.84 16.75 13.46
CA VAL A 101 6.08 17.40 14.55
C VAL A 101 6.48 16.87 15.93
N THR A 102 6.82 15.57 16.05
CA THR A 102 7.17 14.96 17.34
C THR A 102 8.60 15.29 17.79
N THR A 103 9.45 15.80 16.89
CA THR A 103 10.86 16.15 17.19
C THR A 103 11.08 17.64 17.46
N SER A 104 10.03 18.45 17.40
CA SER A 104 10.01 19.88 17.74
C SER A 104 9.41 20.11 19.13
#